data_AF-A0A9J8D5Q8-F1
#
_entry.id   AF-A0A9J8D5Q8-F1
#
_cell.length_a   1.000
_cell.length_b   1.000
_cell.length_c   1.000
_cell.angle_alpha   90.00
_cell.angle_beta   90.00
_cell.angle_gamma   90.00
#
_symmetry.space_group_name_H-M   'P 1'
#
loop_
_entity.id
_entity.type
_entity.pdbx_description
1 polymer ?
#
loop_
_entity_poly.entity_id
_entity_poly.type
_entity_poly.pdbx_seq_one_letter_code
_entity_poly.pdbx_strand_id
1 'polypeptide(L)'
;METTEMAARKSFIVMINMIAWMILITATGLGVIHFHECPVQPNLPIYVTVIGVTGLLSLLVMYLRNTLDDGLLVRFCSAFSFTLYLFIVCWFIAGTYWIYSIYPPNYVPTSTGDHCHKALYLFAFWINNLSFLFAELVAKCLQAREMAYCPYSGFPVGAAILKTGGAIITGCNVENASFGLTVCAERTAIQRAVAKGYRRFTAIAVTCDIKDSFVGPCGACRQVLMEFGTEWDVYLTKPDGTYRKTSLRDLLPLAFTPAHLQKN
;
A
#
# COMPACT_ATOMS: atom_id res chain seq x y z
N MET A 1 -9.23 -21.25 -26.02
CA MET A 1 -8.55 -20.07 -25.44
C MET A 1 -9.47 -19.36 -24.45
N GLU A 2 -10.73 -19.11 -24.81
CA GLU A 2 -11.77 -18.51 -23.96
C GLU A 2 -12.12 -19.35 -22.70
N THR A 3 -12.05 -20.68 -22.80
CA THR A 3 -12.34 -21.61 -21.68
C THR A 3 -11.24 -21.64 -20.62
N THR A 4 -9.97 -21.52 -21.01
CA THR A 4 -8.81 -21.46 -20.11
C THR A 4 -8.74 -20.14 -19.35
N GLU A 5 -9.06 -19.01 -20.01
CA GLU A 5 -9.10 -17.69 -19.39
C GLU A 5 -10.27 -17.57 -18.38
N MET A 6 -11.43 -18.13 -18.73
CA MET A 6 -12.58 -18.20 -17.83
C MET A 6 -12.33 -19.07 -16.59
N ALA A 7 -11.62 -20.20 -16.76
CA ALA A 7 -11.22 -21.07 -15.65
C ALA A 7 -10.20 -20.37 -14.74
N ALA A 8 -9.18 -19.71 -15.30
CA ALA A 8 -8.22 -18.92 -14.54
C ALA A 8 -8.89 -17.79 -13.74
N ARG A 9 -9.86 -17.08 -14.34
CA ARG A 9 -10.64 -16.04 -13.67
C ARG A 9 -11.45 -16.56 -12.50
N LYS A 10 -12.11 -17.72 -12.64
CA LYS A 10 -12.87 -18.36 -11.55
C LYS A 10 -11.95 -18.80 -10.41
N SER A 11 -10.84 -19.46 -10.73
CA SER A 11 -9.84 -19.88 -9.73
C SER A 11 -9.24 -18.68 -8.97
N PHE A 12 -9.00 -17.57 -9.66
CA PHE A 12 -8.51 -16.34 -9.05
C PHE A 12 -9.51 -15.71 -8.07
N ILE A 13 -10.81 -15.67 -8.42
CA ILE A 13 -11.87 -15.18 -7.54
C ILE A 13 -12.00 -16.03 -6.28
N VAL A 14 -11.93 -17.37 -6.42
CA VAL A 14 -11.96 -18.28 -5.28
C VAL A 14 -10.79 -18.04 -4.34
N MET A 15 -9.57 -17.88 -4.90
CA MET A 15 -8.38 -17.58 -4.12
C MET A 15 -8.51 -16.26 -3.35
N ILE A 16 -9.00 -15.19 -3.99
CA ILE A 16 -9.26 -13.90 -3.32
C ILE A 16 -10.24 -14.07 -2.16
N ASN A 17 -11.34 -14.80 -2.39
CA ASN A 17 -12.32 -15.03 -1.34
C ASN A 17 -11.73 -15.81 -0.17
N MET A 18 -10.94 -16.86 -0.41
CA MET A 18 -10.27 -17.61 0.66
C MET A 18 -9.32 -16.73 1.48
N ILE A 19 -8.55 -15.86 0.81
CA ILE A 19 -7.67 -14.89 1.48
C ILE A 19 -8.50 -13.93 2.34
N ALA A 20 -9.59 -13.39 1.82
CA ALA A 20 -10.48 -12.49 2.56
C ALA A 20 -11.05 -13.17 3.82
N TRP A 21 -11.51 -14.42 3.73
CA TRP A 21 -11.96 -15.20 4.88
C TRP A 21 -10.86 -15.35 5.94
N MET A 22 -9.64 -15.72 5.55
CA MET A 22 -8.52 -15.86 6.49
C MET A 22 -8.20 -14.55 7.20
N ILE A 23 -8.19 -13.43 6.48
CA ILE A 23 -7.94 -12.10 7.05
C ILE A 23 -9.02 -11.73 8.07
N LEU A 24 -10.30 -11.94 7.74
CA LEU A 24 -11.41 -11.55 8.60
C LEU A 24 -11.55 -12.43 9.85
N ILE A 25 -11.25 -13.74 9.75
CA ILE A 25 -11.16 -14.63 10.90
C ILE A 25 -10.01 -14.18 11.82
N THR A 26 -8.85 -13.87 11.24
CA THR A 26 -7.69 -13.37 12.00
C THR A 26 -8.01 -12.05 12.69
N ALA A 27 -8.74 -11.14 12.03
CA ALA A 27 -9.21 -9.89 12.63
C ALA A 27 -10.08 -10.14 13.86
N THR A 28 -11.08 -10.99 13.72
CA THR A 28 -11.96 -11.37 14.83
C THR A 28 -11.16 -11.98 15.99
N GLY A 29 -10.24 -12.90 15.68
CA GLY A 29 -9.38 -13.54 16.68
C GLY A 29 -8.47 -12.54 17.42
N LEU A 30 -7.74 -11.69 16.69
CA LEU A 30 -6.83 -10.72 17.29
C LEU A 30 -7.56 -9.68 18.14
N GLY A 31 -8.71 -9.19 17.68
CA GLY A 31 -9.50 -8.22 18.41
C GLY A 31 -10.07 -8.78 19.72
N VAL A 32 -10.50 -10.04 19.73
CA VAL A 32 -11.02 -10.72 20.93
C VAL A 32 -9.91 -11.13 21.89
N ILE A 33 -8.82 -11.73 21.40
CA ILE A 33 -7.71 -12.20 22.24
C ILE A 33 -7.02 -11.02 22.94
N HIS A 34 -6.77 -9.93 22.22
CA HIS A 34 -6.03 -8.77 22.73
C HIS A 34 -6.96 -7.61 23.15
N PHE A 35 -8.20 -7.92 23.57
CA PHE A 35 -9.23 -6.91 23.85
C PHE A 35 -8.83 -5.88 24.91
N HIS A 36 -8.08 -6.29 25.92
CA HIS A 36 -7.62 -5.41 27.01
C HIS A 36 -6.16 -4.95 26.87
N GLU A 37 -5.47 -5.35 25.80
CA GLU A 37 -4.03 -5.11 25.63
C GLU A 37 -3.73 -3.84 24.80
N CYS A 38 -4.66 -2.90 24.74
CA CYS A 38 -4.47 -1.57 24.15
C CYS A 38 -5.13 -0.47 24.98
N PRO A 39 -4.70 -0.26 26.25
CA PRO A 39 -5.26 0.75 27.15
C PRO A 39 -5.21 2.17 26.59
N VAL A 40 -4.19 2.51 25.79
CA VAL A 40 -4.07 3.83 25.15
C VAL A 40 -5.22 4.16 24.19
N GLN A 41 -5.82 3.13 23.57
CA GLN A 41 -6.97 3.28 22.68
C GLN A 41 -7.90 2.05 22.80
N PRO A 42 -8.87 2.07 23.73
CA PRO A 42 -9.75 0.92 23.98
C PRO A 42 -10.69 0.60 22.80
N ASN A 43 -10.88 1.56 21.88
CA ASN A 43 -11.72 1.35 20.71
C ASN A 43 -11.02 0.55 19.59
N LEU A 44 -9.69 0.41 19.63
CA LEU A 44 -8.94 -0.28 18.58
C LEU A 44 -9.22 -1.80 18.54
N PRO A 45 -9.20 -2.55 19.64
CA PRO A 45 -9.62 -3.96 19.63
C PRO A 45 -11.08 -4.16 19.19
N ILE A 46 -11.97 -3.24 19.58
CA ILE A 46 -13.38 -3.25 19.16
C ILE A 46 -13.48 -3.06 17.65
N TYR A 47 -12.74 -2.09 17.11
CA TYR A 47 -12.67 -1.83 15.67
C TYR A 47 -12.28 -3.09 14.88
N VAL A 48 -11.19 -3.75 15.29
CA VAL A 48 -10.65 -4.95 14.64
C VAL A 48 -11.59 -6.14 14.76
N THR A 49 -12.30 -6.27 15.88
CA THR A 49 -13.31 -7.32 16.05
C THR A 49 -14.51 -7.09 15.14
N VAL A 50 -15.05 -5.87 15.14
CA VAL A 50 -16.25 -5.53 14.37
C VAL A 50 -15.99 -5.60 12.87
N ILE A 51 -14.83 -5.16 12.37
CA ILE A 51 -14.49 -5.29 10.95
C ILE A 51 -14.37 -6.76 10.52
N GLY A 52 -13.84 -7.63 11.40
CA GLY A 52 -13.79 -9.07 11.18
C GLY A 52 -15.19 -9.69 11.06
N VAL A 53 -16.02 -9.51 12.08
CA VAL A 53 -17.37 -10.11 12.14
C VAL A 53 -18.27 -9.59 11.02
N THR A 54 -18.29 -8.27 10.79
CA THR A 54 -19.14 -7.68 9.74
C THR A 54 -18.65 -8.04 8.34
N GLY A 55 -17.34 -8.20 8.13
CA GLY A 55 -16.79 -8.71 6.88
C GLY A 55 -17.16 -10.16 6.62
N LEU A 56 -17.09 -11.04 7.64
CA LEU A 56 -17.50 -12.44 7.50
C LEU A 56 -18.98 -12.55 7.14
N LEU A 57 -19.82 -11.75 7.82
CA LEU A 57 -21.25 -11.67 7.51
C LEU A 57 -21.50 -11.17 6.07
N SER A 58 -20.76 -10.15 5.62
CA SER A 58 -20.86 -9.64 4.25
C SER A 58 -20.50 -10.69 3.21
N LEU A 59 -19.43 -11.47 3.43
CA LEU A 59 -19.04 -12.57 2.53
C LEU A 59 -20.08 -13.69 2.53
N LEU A 60 -20.66 -14.03 3.68
CA LEU A 60 -21.73 -15.01 3.78
C LEU A 60 -22.97 -14.56 3.00
N VAL A 61 -23.40 -13.31 3.17
CA VAL A 61 -24.56 -12.76 2.44
C VAL A 61 -24.29 -12.71 0.94
N MET A 62 -23.08 -12.35 0.52
CA MET A 62 -22.66 -12.41 -0.89
C MET A 62 -22.73 -13.84 -1.45
N TYR A 63 -22.24 -14.82 -0.69
CA TYR A 63 -22.29 -16.23 -1.08
C TYR A 63 -23.74 -16.71 -1.23
N LEU A 64 -24.58 -16.46 -0.22
CA LEU A 64 -26.00 -16.80 -0.23
C LEU A 64 -26.71 -16.17 -1.43
N ARG A 65 -26.47 -14.88 -1.68
CA ARG A 65 -27.04 -14.17 -2.83
C ARG A 65 -26.67 -14.83 -4.17
N ASN A 66 -25.43 -15.29 -4.32
CA ASN A 66 -24.96 -15.91 -5.57
C ASN A 66 -25.47 -17.35 -5.77
N THR A 67 -25.93 -18.01 -4.70
CA THR A 67 -26.49 -19.37 -4.76
C THR A 67 -28.01 -19.41 -4.90
N LEU A 68 -28.68 -18.30 -4.62
CA LEU A 68 -30.14 -18.19 -4.62
C LEU A 68 -30.65 -17.74 -5.99
N ASP A 69 -31.75 -18.34 -6.43
CA ASP A 69 -32.47 -17.90 -7.62
C ASP A 69 -33.19 -16.57 -7.38
N ASP A 70 -33.42 -15.81 -8.46
CA ASP A 70 -34.05 -14.50 -8.40
C ASP A 70 -35.41 -14.55 -7.70
N GLY A 71 -35.50 -13.87 -6.56
CA GLY A 71 -36.68 -13.90 -5.70
C GLY A 71 -36.63 -12.87 -4.57
N LEU A 72 -37.63 -12.91 -3.69
CA LEU A 72 -37.75 -12.00 -2.56
C LEU A 72 -36.52 -12.07 -1.63
N LEU A 73 -35.98 -13.28 -1.42
CA LEU A 73 -34.81 -13.51 -0.56
C LEU A 73 -33.54 -12.84 -1.12
N VAL A 74 -33.31 -12.91 -2.44
CA VAL A 74 -32.18 -12.23 -3.11
C VAL A 74 -32.29 -10.71 -2.97
N ARG A 75 -33.50 -10.16 -3.08
CA ARG A 75 -33.75 -8.71 -2.87
C ARG A 75 -33.44 -8.29 -1.43
N PHE A 76 -33.85 -9.09 -0.44
CA PHE A 76 -33.48 -8.86 0.96
C PHE A 76 -31.96 -8.93 1.18
N CYS A 77 -31.28 -9.95 0.64
CA CYS A 77 -29.83 -10.06 0.71
C CYS A 77 -29.13 -8.85 0.07
N SER A 78 -29.65 -8.33 -1.03
CA SER A 78 -29.11 -7.13 -1.70
C SER A 78 -29.29 -5.86 -0.84
N ALA A 79 -30.47 -5.64 -0.26
CA ALA A 79 -30.73 -4.49 0.62
C ALA A 79 -29.90 -4.56 1.90
N PHE A 80 -29.76 -5.76 2.48
CA PHE A 80 -28.93 -6.00 3.65
C PHE A 80 -27.44 -5.78 3.35
N SER A 81 -26.96 -6.26 2.19
CA SER A 81 -25.58 -6.01 1.74
C SER A 81 -25.27 -4.53 1.61
N PHE A 82 -26.19 -3.73 1.06
CA PHE A 82 -26.03 -2.28 0.96
C PHE A 82 -25.92 -1.62 2.34
N THR A 83 -26.74 -2.07 3.29
CA THR A 83 -26.71 -1.57 4.68
C THR A 83 -25.41 -1.92 5.37
N LEU A 84 -24.93 -3.16 5.22
CA LEU A 84 -23.63 -3.58 5.74
C LEU A 84 -22.49 -2.78 5.12
N TYR A 85 -22.54 -2.51 3.82
CA TYR A 85 -21.52 -1.71 3.16
C TYR A 85 -21.46 -0.28 3.71
N LEU A 86 -22.61 0.39 3.87
CA LEU A 86 -22.66 1.73 4.46
C LEU A 86 -22.09 1.74 5.89
N PHE A 87 -22.45 0.74 6.69
CA PHE A 87 -21.89 0.57 8.04
C PHE A 87 -20.37 0.41 8.00
N ILE A 88 -19.85 -0.48 7.13
CA ILE A 88 -18.41 -0.74 6.99
C ILE A 88 -17.66 0.54 6.59
N VAL A 89 -18.21 1.36 5.70
CA VAL A 89 -17.58 2.64 5.30
C VAL A 89 -17.49 3.61 6.48
N CYS A 90 -18.57 3.79 7.24
CA CYS A 90 -18.56 4.64 8.42
C CYS A 90 -17.60 4.11 9.50
N TRP A 91 -17.61 2.80 9.71
CA TRP A 91 -16.75 2.11 10.67
C TRP A 91 -15.27 2.20 10.28
N PHE A 92 -14.97 2.12 8.98
CA PHE A 92 -13.63 2.31 8.44
C PHE A 92 -13.08 3.70 8.79
N ILE A 93 -13.87 4.76 8.58
CA ILE A 93 -13.47 6.14 8.89
C ILE A 93 -13.16 6.30 10.39
N ALA A 94 -14.02 5.76 11.26
CA ALA A 94 -13.79 5.76 12.70
C ALA A 94 -12.51 4.99 13.09
N GLY A 95 -12.30 3.83 12.46
CA GLY A 95 -11.09 3.02 12.62
C GLY A 95 -9.81 3.76 12.27
N THR A 96 -9.81 4.43 11.11
CA THR A 96 -8.68 5.27 10.68
C THR A 96 -8.37 6.32 11.73
N TYR A 97 -9.38 7.04 12.23
CA TYR A 97 -9.18 8.02 13.30
C TYR A 97 -8.53 7.41 14.55
N TRP A 98 -9.03 6.26 15.03
CA TRP A 98 -8.46 5.60 16.21
C TRP A 98 -7.03 5.12 15.99
N ILE A 99 -6.70 4.54 14.84
CA ILE A 99 -5.35 4.07 14.50
C ILE A 99 -4.34 5.22 14.48
N TYR A 100 -4.72 6.34 13.84
CA TYR A 100 -3.83 7.49 13.69
C TYR A 100 -3.74 8.36 14.95
N SER A 101 -4.75 8.32 15.83
CA SER A 101 -4.71 9.04 17.12
C SER A 101 -3.55 8.63 18.03
N ILE A 102 -3.01 7.42 17.85
CA ILE A 102 -1.92 6.85 18.65
C ILE A 102 -0.67 6.54 17.80
N TYR A 103 -0.54 7.12 16.60
CA TYR A 103 0.62 6.92 15.74
C TYR A 103 1.76 7.90 16.09
N PRO A 104 3.02 7.44 16.25
CA PRO A 104 3.47 6.06 16.35
C PRO A 104 3.19 5.46 17.73
N PRO A 105 2.75 4.18 17.83
CA PRO A 105 2.36 3.60 19.10
C PRO A 105 3.57 3.17 19.93
N ASN A 106 3.40 3.24 21.25
CA ASN A 106 4.30 2.59 22.20
C ASN A 106 3.91 1.12 22.37
N TYR A 107 4.87 0.20 22.20
CA TYR A 107 4.65 -1.25 22.35
C TYR A 107 5.13 -1.80 23.70
N VAL A 108 5.89 -1.00 24.44
CA VAL A 108 6.51 -1.43 25.70
C VAL A 108 5.53 -1.14 26.84
N PRO A 109 5.13 -2.15 27.63
CA PRO A 109 4.27 -1.93 28.79
C PRO A 109 4.97 -1.01 29.79
N THR A 110 4.42 0.18 29.99
CA THR A 110 4.84 1.15 31.01
C THR A 110 3.84 1.14 32.16
N SER A 111 4.27 1.57 33.36
CA SER A 111 3.40 1.70 34.54
C SER A 111 2.25 2.70 34.33
N THR A 112 2.32 3.53 33.30
CA THR A 112 1.32 4.53 32.93
C THR A 112 0.22 3.99 32.02
N GLY A 113 0.31 2.74 31.53
CA GLY A 113 -0.69 2.17 30.62
C GLY A 113 -0.66 2.76 29.21
N ASP A 114 0.44 3.42 28.81
CA ASP A 114 0.61 4.00 27.48
C ASP A 114 1.24 2.96 26.53
N HIS A 115 0.54 1.86 26.29
CA HIS A 115 0.98 0.84 25.36
C HIS A 115 -0.17 0.21 24.58
N CYS A 116 0.17 -0.37 23.43
CA CYS A 116 -0.76 -1.18 22.64
C CYS A 116 -0.07 -2.44 22.13
N HIS A 117 -0.78 -3.57 22.14
CA HIS A 117 -0.24 -4.83 21.66
C HIS A 117 0.19 -4.71 20.20
N LYS A 118 1.46 -5.04 19.94
CA LYS A 118 2.10 -4.81 18.64
C LYS A 118 1.37 -5.50 17.49
N ALA A 119 0.94 -6.76 17.67
CA ALA A 119 0.26 -7.50 16.62
C ALA A 119 -1.12 -6.91 16.32
N LEU A 120 -1.87 -6.50 17.36
CA LEU A 120 -3.19 -5.88 17.21
C LEU A 120 -3.09 -4.57 16.43
N TYR A 121 -2.18 -3.67 16.85
CA TYR A 121 -2.01 -2.39 16.19
C TYR A 121 -1.54 -2.54 14.74
N LEU A 122 -0.48 -3.33 14.52
CA LEU A 122 0.05 -3.51 13.16
C LEU A 122 -0.99 -4.16 12.25
N PHE A 123 -1.76 -5.12 12.74
CA PHE A 123 -2.82 -5.74 11.96
C PHE A 123 -3.92 -4.73 11.59
N ALA A 124 -4.40 -3.93 12.55
CA ALA A 124 -5.37 -2.87 12.30
C ALA A 124 -4.84 -1.84 11.29
N PHE A 125 -3.60 -1.39 11.49
CA PHE A 125 -2.90 -0.46 10.61
C PHE A 125 -2.77 -1.03 9.19
N TRP A 126 -2.32 -2.27 9.03
CA TRP A 126 -2.15 -2.88 7.72
C TRP A 126 -3.48 -3.15 7.03
N ILE A 127 -4.51 -3.68 7.70
CA ILE A 127 -5.83 -3.85 7.07
C ILE A 127 -6.40 -2.52 6.60
N ASN A 128 -6.32 -1.48 7.43
CA ASN A 128 -6.87 -0.17 7.10
C ASN A 128 -6.10 0.46 5.93
N ASN A 129 -4.77 0.35 5.93
CA ASN A 129 -3.93 0.96 4.91
C ASN A 129 -3.67 0.06 3.69
N LEU A 130 -4.00 -1.24 3.67
CA LEU A 130 -3.79 -2.11 2.50
C LEU A 130 -4.60 -1.62 1.30
N SER A 131 -5.80 -1.10 1.54
CA SER A 131 -6.65 -0.47 0.52
C SER A 131 -6.11 0.89 0.04
N PHE A 132 -5.26 1.54 0.85
CA PHE A 132 -4.72 2.87 0.59
C PHE A 132 -3.21 2.89 0.37
N LEU A 133 -2.53 1.74 0.32
CA LEU A 133 -1.07 1.68 0.28
C LEU A 133 -0.51 2.42 -0.94
N PHE A 134 -1.23 2.33 -2.07
CA PHE A 134 -0.89 3.08 -3.27
C PHE A 134 -1.23 4.57 -3.14
N ALA A 135 -2.36 4.92 -2.53
CA ALA A 135 -2.72 6.32 -2.28
C ALA A 135 -1.71 6.99 -1.33
N GLU A 136 -1.26 6.27 -0.29
CA GLU A 136 -0.21 6.71 0.61
C GLU A 136 1.13 6.82 -0.12
N LEU A 137 1.48 5.85 -0.99
CA LEU A 137 2.69 5.92 -1.82
C LEU A 137 2.70 7.17 -2.69
N VAL A 138 1.58 7.48 -3.36
CA VAL A 138 1.41 8.69 -4.18
C VAL A 138 1.45 9.95 -3.31
N ALA A 139 0.74 9.99 -2.18
CA ALA A 139 0.74 11.13 -1.28
C ALA A 139 2.14 11.42 -0.72
N LYS A 140 2.88 10.40 -0.30
CA LYS A 140 4.28 10.51 0.17
C LYS A 140 5.21 10.95 -0.95
N CYS A 141 4.96 10.52 -2.19
CA CYS A 141 5.69 10.97 -3.38
C CYS A 141 5.50 12.48 -3.62
N LEU A 142 4.24 12.95 -3.57
CA LEU A 142 3.89 14.37 -3.70
C LEU A 142 4.53 15.20 -2.57
N GLN A 143 4.44 14.75 -1.31
CA GLN A 143 5.10 15.42 -0.18
C GLN A 143 6.62 15.47 -0.34
N ALA A 144 7.24 14.42 -0.89
CA ALA A 144 8.68 14.39 -1.09
C ALA A 144 9.13 15.44 -2.12
N ARG A 145 8.32 15.71 -3.15
CA ARG A 145 8.61 16.74 -4.16
C ARG A 145 8.80 18.12 -3.53
N GLU A 146 7.98 18.48 -2.55
CA GLU A 146 8.05 19.78 -1.86
C GLU A 146 9.37 20.00 -1.11
N MET A 147 10.12 18.92 -0.85
CA MET A 147 11.41 18.95 -0.17
C MET A 147 12.60 19.01 -1.16
N ALA A 148 12.36 19.13 -2.46
CA ALA A 148 13.40 19.17 -3.48
C ALA A 148 14.33 20.37 -3.30
N TYR A 149 15.64 20.12 -3.44
CA TYR A 149 16.64 21.18 -3.56
C TYR A 149 17.02 21.32 -5.03
N CYS A 150 16.33 22.22 -5.73
CA CYS A 150 16.52 22.42 -7.17
C CYS A 150 16.59 23.90 -7.58
N PRO A 151 17.54 24.69 -7.01
CA PRO A 151 17.62 26.12 -7.30
C PRO A 151 18.10 26.43 -8.73
N TYR A 152 18.68 25.47 -9.45
CA TYR A 152 19.22 25.70 -10.79
C TYR A 152 18.19 25.40 -11.87
N SER A 153 17.51 24.24 -11.80
CA SER A 153 16.47 23.91 -12.77
C SER A 153 15.10 24.51 -12.46
N GLY A 154 14.81 24.79 -11.19
CA GLY A 154 13.46 25.10 -10.74
C GLY A 154 12.49 23.93 -10.96
N PHE A 155 12.99 22.70 -11.08
CA PHE A 155 12.21 21.51 -11.43
C PHE A 155 12.19 20.50 -10.27
N PRO A 156 11.20 20.57 -9.38
CA PRO A 156 11.14 19.68 -8.23
C PRO A 156 10.58 18.32 -8.62
N VAL A 157 11.24 17.26 -8.12
CA VAL A 157 10.89 15.86 -8.37
C VAL A 157 10.81 15.14 -7.03
N GLY A 158 9.72 14.40 -6.84
CA GLY A 158 9.51 13.54 -5.68
C GLY A 158 9.50 12.07 -6.08
N ALA A 159 9.97 11.21 -5.17
CA ALA A 159 9.86 9.76 -5.31
C ALA A 159 9.54 9.11 -3.96
N ALA A 160 8.78 8.03 -3.99
CA ALA A 160 8.50 7.19 -2.82
C ALA A 160 8.61 5.72 -3.20
N ILE A 161 9.39 4.96 -2.43
CA ILE A 161 9.65 3.53 -2.65
C ILE A 161 8.96 2.72 -1.56
N LEU A 162 8.22 1.71 -1.99
CA LEU A 162 7.57 0.72 -1.14
C LEU A 162 8.49 -0.51 -0.98
N LYS A 163 8.90 -0.81 0.26
CA LYS A 163 9.67 -2.02 0.55
C LYS A 163 8.76 -3.24 0.74
N THR A 164 9.32 -4.44 0.61
CA THR A 164 8.64 -5.67 1.05
C THR A 164 8.35 -5.60 2.56
N GLY A 165 7.08 -5.71 2.94
CA GLY A 165 6.59 -5.46 4.31
C GLY A 165 6.14 -4.02 4.57
N GLY A 166 6.02 -3.20 3.52
CA GLY A 166 5.11 -2.07 3.44
C GLY A 166 5.60 -0.69 3.90
N ALA A 167 6.81 -0.58 4.47
CA ALA A 167 7.33 0.76 4.79
C ALA A 167 7.64 1.56 3.51
N ILE A 168 7.32 2.86 3.53
CA ILE A 168 7.56 3.79 2.43
C ILE A 168 8.78 4.66 2.76
N ILE A 169 9.73 4.73 1.82
CA ILE A 169 10.91 5.59 1.91
C ILE A 169 10.84 6.64 0.81
N THR A 170 10.92 7.90 1.19
CA THR A 170 10.83 9.03 0.26
C THR A 170 12.20 9.55 -0.18
N GLY A 171 12.22 10.25 -1.30
CA GLY A 171 13.39 10.98 -1.81
C GLY A 171 12.95 12.13 -2.71
N CYS A 172 13.82 13.13 -2.82
CA CYS A 172 13.67 14.27 -3.71
C CYS A 172 14.96 14.48 -4.51
N ASN A 173 14.89 15.22 -5.61
CA ASN A 173 16.10 15.62 -6.31
C ASN A 173 16.89 16.65 -5.48
N VAL A 174 18.21 16.50 -5.50
CA VAL A 174 19.15 17.41 -4.85
C VAL A 174 20.19 17.80 -5.89
N GLU A 175 20.13 19.06 -6.30
CA GLU A 175 21.04 19.62 -7.28
C GLU A 175 22.34 20.11 -6.66
N ASN A 176 23.31 20.35 -7.53
CA ASN A 176 24.61 20.88 -7.16
C ASN A 176 25.10 21.85 -8.23
N ALA A 177 25.93 22.83 -7.85
CA ALA A 177 26.55 23.76 -8.81
C ALA A 177 27.36 23.03 -9.89
N SER A 178 28.01 21.92 -9.53
CA SER A 178 28.57 20.98 -10.50
C SER A 178 27.48 19.98 -10.89
N PHE A 179 26.84 20.23 -12.04
CA PHE A 179 25.59 19.54 -12.43
C PHE A 179 25.73 18.01 -12.50
N GLY A 180 26.94 17.47 -12.76
CA GLY A 180 27.19 16.03 -12.76
C GLY A 180 27.01 15.36 -11.38
N LEU A 181 27.02 16.14 -10.29
CA LEU A 181 26.82 15.67 -8.92
C LEU A 181 25.34 15.66 -8.50
N THR A 182 24.42 16.10 -9.36
CA THR A 182 22.98 16.10 -9.08
C THR A 182 22.46 14.67 -8.94
N VAL A 183 21.69 14.44 -7.86
CA VAL A 183 21.01 13.17 -7.60
C VAL A 183 19.51 13.32 -7.82
N CYS A 184 18.91 12.37 -8.53
CA CYS A 184 17.48 12.35 -8.80
C CYS A 184 16.70 11.79 -7.60
N ALA A 185 15.41 12.11 -7.50
CA ALA A 185 14.54 11.70 -6.40
C ALA A 185 14.50 10.19 -6.17
N GLU A 186 14.43 9.42 -7.25
CA GLU A 186 14.38 7.95 -7.23
C GLU A 186 15.67 7.37 -6.66
N ARG A 187 16.82 7.94 -7.06
CA ARG A 187 18.15 7.57 -6.56
C ARG A 187 18.30 7.96 -5.08
N THR A 188 17.82 9.13 -4.67
CA THR A 188 17.78 9.51 -3.26
C THR A 188 16.94 8.53 -2.43
N ALA A 189 15.74 8.18 -2.90
CA ALA A 189 14.84 7.27 -2.19
C ALA A 189 15.45 5.86 -2.02
N ILE A 190 16.02 5.29 -3.08
CA ILE A 190 16.62 3.95 -3.03
C ILE A 190 17.89 3.95 -2.18
N GLN A 191 18.75 4.96 -2.31
CA GLN A 191 19.96 5.09 -1.49
C GLN A 191 19.62 5.19 0.00
N ARG A 192 18.61 5.99 0.37
CA ARG A 192 18.11 6.07 1.76
C ARG A 192 17.57 4.73 2.25
N ALA A 193 16.82 4.02 1.40
CA ALA A 193 16.27 2.72 1.77
C ALA A 193 17.39 1.68 1.98
N VAL A 194 18.40 1.68 1.11
CA VAL A 194 19.59 0.83 1.20
C VAL A 194 20.42 1.15 2.45
N ALA A 195 20.61 2.43 2.77
CA ALA A 195 21.29 2.84 4.00
C ALA A 195 20.57 2.36 5.27
N LYS A 196 19.23 2.21 5.22
CA LYS A 196 18.41 1.63 6.30
C LYS A 196 18.41 0.09 6.33
N GLY A 197 19.19 -0.57 5.47
CA GLY A 197 19.29 -2.03 5.41
C GLY A 197 18.26 -2.71 4.50
N TYR A 198 17.40 -1.96 3.80
CA TYR A 198 16.42 -2.56 2.89
C TYR A 198 17.05 -2.92 1.54
N ARG A 199 16.70 -4.09 1.00
CA ARG A 199 17.21 -4.61 -0.28
C ARG A 199 16.13 -5.21 -1.19
N ARG A 200 14.89 -5.29 -0.72
CA ARG A 200 13.76 -5.84 -1.47
C ARG A 200 12.61 -4.83 -1.49
N PHE A 201 12.10 -4.58 -2.68
CA PHE A 201 11.13 -3.53 -2.95
C PHE A 201 10.08 -4.03 -3.92
N THR A 202 8.91 -3.41 -3.89
CA THR A 202 7.74 -3.86 -4.67
C THR A 202 7.24 -2.79 -5.62
N ALA A 203 7.34 -1.51 -5.23
CA ALA A 203 6.85 -0.41 -6.05
C ALA A 203 7.63 0.88 -5.82
N ILE A 204 7.58 1.78 -6.80
CA ILE A 204 8.02 3.17 -6.69
C ILE A 204 6.99 4.10 -7.32
N ALA A 205 6.68 5.21 -6.66
CA ALA A 205 5.97 6.34 -7.25
C ALA A 205 6.95 7.48 -7.54
N VAL A 206 6.73 8.18 -8.65
CA VAL A 206 7.54 9.33 -9.09
C VAL A 206 6.61 10.45 -9.52
N THR A 207 6.92 11.69 -9.14
CA THR A 207 6.16 12.89 -9.47
C THR A 207 7.08 14.04 -9.85
N CYS A 208 6.58 14.96 -10.67
CA CYS A 208 7.23 16.21 -11.04
C CYS A 208 6.16 17.27 -11.37
N ASP A 209 6.58 18.49 -11.69
CA ASP A 209 5.66 19.62 -11.93
C ASP A 209 4.95 19.63 -13.29
N ILE A 210 5.15 18.60 -14.11
CA ILE A 210 4.49 18.49 -15.41
C ILE A 210 3.05 17.97 -15.22
N LYS A 211 2.06 18.79 -15.62
CA LYS A 211 0.63 18.49 -15.48
C LYS A 211 0.06 17.71 -16.66
N ASP A 212 0.56 17.96 -17.86
CA ASP A 212 -0.08 17.48 -19.09
C ASP A 212 0.38 16.08 -19.52
N SER A 213 1.52 15.59 -19.00
CA SER A 213 2.07 14.28 -19.36
C SER A 213 2.58 13.50 -18.15
N PHE A 214 2.68 12.18 -18.30
CA PHE A 214 3.32 11.32 -17.30
C PHE A 214 4.80 11.20 -17.62
N VAL A 215 5.65 11.61 -16.68
CA VAL A 215 7.10 11.61 -16.85
C VAL A 215 7.69 10.42 -16.10
N GLY A 216 8.46 9.61 -16.83
CA GLY A 216 9.14 8.43 -16.29
C GLY A 216 10.48 8.77 -15.63
N PRO A 217 11.00 7.85 -14.80
CA PRO A 217 12.35 7.97 -14.27
C PRO A 217 13.39 8.07 -15.40
N CYS A 218 14.48 8.80 -15.16
CA CYS A 218 15.56 8.92 -16.15
C CYS A 218 16.31 7.59 -16.33
N GLY A 219 17.09 7.46 -17.41
CA GLY A 219 17.82 6.21 -17.72
C GLY A 219 18.73 5.73 -16.58
N ALA A 220 19.44 6.65 -15.92
CA ALA A 220 20.28 6.33 -14.77
C ALA A 220 19.48 5.81 -13.57
N CYS A 221 18.31 6.41 -13.29
CA CYS A 221 17.42 5.93 -12.23
C CYS A 221 16.90 4.53 -12.54
N ARG A 222 16.46 4.28 -13.79
CA ARG A 222 16.02 2.94 -14.21
C ARG A 222 17.10 1.89 -13.97
N GLN A 223 18.34 2.19 -14.36
CA GLN A 223 19.46 1.28 -14.19
C GLN A 223 19.78 1.01 -12.71
N VAL A 224 19.75 2.04 -11.86
CA VAL A 224 19.96 1.87 -10.41
C VAL A 224 18.86 1.04 -9.77
N LEU A 225 17.60 1.22 -10.18
CA LEU A 225 16.49 0.43 -9.65
C LEU A 225 16.59 -1.04 -10.08
N MET A 226 17.03 -1.32 -11.32
CA MET A 226 17.19 -2.67 -11.85
C MET A 226 18.21 -3.52 -11.07
N GLU A 227 19.18 -2.88 -10.41
CA GLU A 227 20.13 -3.55 -9.51
C GLU A 227 19.41 -4.31 -8.37
N PHE A 228 18.26 -3.79 -7.93
CA PHE A 228 17.50 -4.32 -6.79
C PHE A 228 16.29 -5.16 -7.23
N GLY A 229 16.20 -5.52 -8.51
CA GLY A 229 15.18 -6.40 -9.07
C GLY A 229 14.49 -5.83 -10.30
N THR A 230 13.89 -6.72 -11.11
CA THR A 230 13.26 -6.35 -12.38
C THR A 230 11.73 -6.24 -12.30
N GLU A 231 11.12 -6.88 -11.29
CA GLU A 231 9.67 -6.97 -11.10
C GLU A 231 9.19 -5.86 -10.15
N TRP A 232 9.21 -4.62 -10.64
CA TRP A 232 8.75 -3.46 -9.88
C TRP A 232 7.59 -2.80 -10.58
N ASP A 233 6.57 -2.46 -9.80
CA ASP A 233 5.53 -1.54 -10.25
C ASP A 233 6.05 -0.10 -10.17
N VAL A 234 5.90 0.65 -11.26
CA VAL A 234 6.28 2.05 -11.35
C VAL A 234 5.03 2.90 -11.56
N TYR A 235 4.76 3.80 -10.63
CA TYR A 235 3.64 4.71 -10.64
C TYR A 235 4.11 6.10 -11.07
N LEU A 236 3.78 6.48 -12.30
CA LEU A 236 4.05 7.81 -12.84
C LEU A 236 2.89 8.70 -12.45
N THR A 237 3.15 9.67 -11.56
CA THR A 237 2.10 10.47 -10.92
C THR A 237 2.17 11.92 -11.39
N LYS A 238 1.00 12.54 -11.52
CA LYS A 238 0.84 13.97 -11.78
C LYS A 238 0.61 14.74 -10.48
N PRO A 239 0.80 16.08 -10.47
CA PRO A 239 0.53 16.91 -9.30
C PRO A 239 -0.91 16.84 -8.75
N ASP A 240 -1.88 16.47 -9.57
CA ASP A 240 -3.28 16.28 -9.19
C ASP A 240 -3.56 14.93 -8.50
N GLY A 241 -2.53 14.08 -8.35
CA GLY A 241 -2.64 12.75 -7.76
C GLY A 241 -3.08 11.66 -8.73
N THR A 242 -3.42 11.99 -9.98
CA THR A 242 -3.66 10.98 -11.01
C THR A 242 -2.37 10.27 -11.38
N TYR A 243 -2.45 9.00 -11.77
CA TYR A 243 -1.27 8.21 -12.05
C TYR A 243 -1.46 7.21 -13.18
N ARG A 244 -0.35 6.87 -13.83
CA ARG A 244 -0.22 5.76 -14.77
C ARG A 244 0.71 4.71 -14.18
N LYS A 245 0.21 3.48 -14.11
CA LYS A 245 1.02 2.32 -13.73
C LYS A 245 1.77 1.78 -14.95
N THR A 246 3.04 1.45 -14.76
CA THR A 246 3.91 0.70 -15.70
C THR A 246 4.85 -0.19 -14.90
N SER A 247 5.75 -0.91 -15.55
CA SER A 247 6.76 -1.74 -14.88
C SER A 247 8.18 -1.25 -15.18
N LEU A 248 9.12 -1.56 -14.31
CA LEU A 248 10.52 -1.23 -14.55
C LEU A 248 11.10 -1.96 -15.77
N ARG A 249 10.62 -3.19 -16.03
CA ARG A 249 10.97 -3.97 -17.24
C ARG A 249 10.52 -3.27 -18.52
N ASP A 250 9.32 -2.69 -18.54
CA ASP A 250 8.82 -1.95 -19.71
C ASP A 250 9.59 -0.65 -19.93
N LEU A 251 10.03 -0.02 -18.83
CA LEU A 251 10.82 1.21 -18.87
C LEU A 251 12.28 0.96 -19.29
N LEU A 252 12.85 -0.21 -19.02
CA LEU A 252 14.21 -0.56 -19.44
C LEU A 252 14.25 -2.01 -19.97
N PRO A 253 13.79 -2.23 -21.21
CA PRO A 253 13.81 -3.55 -21.82
C PRO A 253 15.26 -4.02 -22.03
N LEU A 254 15.50 -5.33 -21.86
CA LEU A 254 16.81 -5.97 -22.02
C LEU A 254 17.92 -5.29 -21.19
N ALA A 255 17.58 -4.86 -19.98
CA ALA A 255 18.51 -4.14 -19.12
C ALA A 255 19.77 -4.96 -18.79
N PHE A 256 20.88 -4.26 -18.63
CA PHE A 256 22.06 -4.80 -17.98
C PHE A 256 21.76 -5.05 -16.50
N THR A 257 22.17 -6.20 -15.99
CA THR A 257 21.88 -6.67 -14.61
C THR A 257 23.09 -7.42 -14.05
N PRO A 258 23.16 -7.65 -12.72
CA PRO A 258 24.24 -8.44 -12.11
C PRO A 258 24.46 -9.83 -12.72
N ALA A 259 23.43 -10.44 -13.31
CA ALA A 259 23.55 -11.73 -14.00
C ALA A 259 24.54 -11.69 -15.17
N HIS A 260 24.71 -10.54 -15.83
CA HIS A 260 25.64 -10.37 -16.95
C HIS A 260 27.11 -10.20 -16.51
N LEU A 261 27.36 -9.93 -15.23
CA LEU A 261 28.71 -9.84 -14.67
C LEU A 261 29.28 -11.19 -14.28
N GLN A 262 28.42 -12.20 -14.12
CA GLN A 262 28.84 -13.57 -13.87
C GLN A 262 29.35 -14.14 -15.19
N LYS A 263 30.68 -14.22 -15.32
CA LYS A 263 31.31 -14.97 -16.40
C LYS A 263 31.00 -16.45 -16.15
N ASN A 264 30.35 -17.11 -17.11
CA ASN A 264 30.36 -18.57 -17.20
C ASN A 264 31.80 -19.07 -17.32
#